data_AF-A0A4Q4PYY7-F1
#
_entry.id   AF-A0A4Q4PYY7-F1
#
_cell.length_a   1.000
_cell.length_b   1.000
_cell.length_c   1.000
_cell.angle_alpha   90.00
_cell.angle_beta   90.00
_cell.angle_gamma   90.00
#
_symmetry.space_group_name_H-M   'P 1'
#
loop_
_entity.id
_entity.type
_entity.pdbx_description
1 polymer ?
#
loop_
_entity_poly.entity_id
_entity_poly.type
_entity_poly.pdbx_seq_one_letter_code
_entity_poly.pdbx_strand_id
1 'polypeptide(L)'
;MASNPNFNEKTSAVAVAHHYASQARNKTVLITGVSRYGIGEGIARAFAHGGASTVIVTGRDDTRLSLIVKDLTTDYPSVKFHPHKLDLTSLEATRRSANELLEYDTVPQIDFVVTNAGGAFLGPRQLTPDGLESSFPINHLGHFLFVANLLPTLRLAAKDSVPGDTRVIVINSTALHISPFRFADYNFDGNVVPEDEAPNWAPIKEIFGFGEHEGYSAWIAYGQNKTANVLCAVN
;
A
#
# COMPACT_ATOMS: atom_id res chain seq x y z
N MET A 1 -3.72 -17.25 1.10
CA MET A 1 -4.35 -17.95 -0.04
C MET A 1 -5.84 -17.65 0.01
N ALA A 2 -6.46 -17.27 -1.12
CA ALA A 2 -7.92 -17.27 -1.20
C ALA A 2 -8.41 -18.68 -0.88
N SER A 3 -9.43 -18.82 -0.04
CA SER A 3 -9.94 -20.08 0.50
C SER A 3 -10.60 -20.99 -0.55
N ASN A 4 -10.45 -20.70 -1.84
CA ASN A 4 -11.03 -21.47 -2.93
C ASN A 4 -10.01 -22.50 -3.44
N PRO A 5 -10.25 -23.82 -3.26
CA PRO A 5 -9.33 -24.87 -3.67
C PRO A 5 -9.16 -24.97 -5.21
N ASN A 6 -9.99 -24.27 -5.99
CA ASN A 6 -9.87 -24.22 -7.44
C ASN A 6 -8.89 -23.13 -7.93
N PHE A 7 -8.37 -22.29 -7.03
CA PHE A 7 -7.38 -21.28 -7.40
C PHE A 7 -5.97 -21.82 -7.26
N ASN A 8 -5.15 -21.53 -8.25
CA ASN A 8 -3.74 -21.93 -8.35
C ASN A 8 -2.90 -20.79 -8.95
N GLU A 9 -1.62 -21.03 -9.19
CA GLU A 9 -0.66 -20.06 -9.72
C GLU A 9 -1.01 -19.51 -11.11
N LYS A 10 -1.91 -20.17 -11.84
CA LYS A 10 -2.38 -19.74 -13.17
C LYS A 10 -3.72 -19.00 -13.13
N THR A 11 -4.35 -18.91 -11.96
CA THR A 11 -5.62 -18.20 -11.83
C THR A 11 -5.40 -16.70 -11.96
N SER A 12 -6.01 -16.08 -12.97
CA SER A 12 -5.87 -14.65 -13.19
C SER A 12 -6.59 -13.84 -12.10
N ALA A 13 -6.09 -12.64 -11.81
CA ALA A 13 -6.75 -11.71 -10.89
C ALA A 13 -8.20 -11.40 -11.32
N VAL A 14 -8.47 -11.35 -12.62
CA VAL A 14 -9.82 -11.15 -13.18
C VAL A 14 -10.73 -12.35 -12.87
N ALA A 15 -10.24 -13.59 -12.96
CA ALA A 15 -11.04 -14.77 -12.60
C ALA A 15 -11.40 -14.78 -11.11
N VAL A 16 -10.45 -14.40 -10.24
CA VAL A 16 -10.70 -14.23 -8.80
C VAL A 16 -11.72 -13.11 -8.54
N ALA A 17 -11.56 -11.96 -9.21
CA ALA A 17 -12.48 -10.83 -9.10
C ALA A 17 -13.91 -11.20 -9.54
N HIS A 18 -14.05 -11.96 -10.62
CA HIS A 18 -15.35 -12.45 -11.07
C HIS A 18 -16.00 -13.37 -10.04
N HIS A 19 -15.23 -14.30 -9.47
CA HIS A 19 -15.74 -15.23 -8.46
C HIS A 19 -16.20 -14.52 -7.18
N TYR A 20 -15.50 -13.47 -6.75
CA TYR A 20 -15.84 -12.69 -5.56
C TYR A 20 -16.52 -11.34 -5.86
N ALA A 21 -17.11 -11.18 -7.04
CA ALA A 21 -17.67 -9.89 -7.48
C ALA A 21 -18.70 -9.32 -6.50
N SER A 22 -19.48 -10.17 -5.82
CA SER A 22 -20.45 -9.75 -4.80
C SER A 22 -19.82 -8.97 -3.64
N GLN A 23 -18.54 -9.20 -3.31
CA GLN A 23 -17.84 -8.50 -2.21
C GLN A 23 -17.37 -7.10 -2.62
N ALA A 24 -17.17 -6.84 -3.91
CA ALA A 24 -16.71 -5.56 -4.43
C ALA A 24 -17.86 -4.70 -4.98
N ARG A 25 -19.02 -5.30 -5.24
CA ARG A 25 -20.13 -4.64 -5.93
C ARG A 25 -20.64 -3.43 -5.15
N ASN A 26 -20.76 -2.29 -5.85
CA ASN A 26 -21.23 -1.01 -5.32
C ASN A 26 -20.35 -0.40 -4.21
N LYS A 27 -19.13 -0.90 -4.03
CA LYS A 27 -18.20 -0.45 -2.98
C LYS A 27 -17.28 0.67 -3.47
N THR A 28 -16.86 1.52 -2.55
CA THR A 28 -15.81 2.52 -2.77
C THR A 28 -14.47 1.96 -2.35
N VAL A 29 -13.50 1.96 -3.27
CA VAL A 29 -12.18 1.37 -3.06
C VAL A 29 -11.11 2.44 -3.23
N LEU A 30 -10.23 2.62 -2.26
CA LEU A 30 -9.03 3.45 -2.37
C LEU A 30 -7.80 2.58 -2.58
N ILE A 31 -6.96 2.94 -3.55
CA ILE A 31 -5.72 2.23 -3.85
C ILE A 31 -4.58 3.22 -3.94
N THR A 32 -3.57 3.05 -3.09
CA THR A 32 -2.41 3.95 -3.11
C THR A 32 -1.39 3.56 -4.18
N GLY A 33 -0.81 4.54 -4.88
CA GLY A 33 0.34 4.29 -5.76
C GLY A 33 -0.01 3.48 -7.01
N VAL A 34 -1.05 3.92 -7.72
CA VAL A 34 -1.49 3.27 -8.96
C VAL A 34 -0.76 3.89 -10.15
N SER A 35 -0.08 3.03 -10.91
CA SER A 35 0.62 3.39 -12.14
C SER A 35 0.33 2.38 -13.23
N ARG A 36 0.41 2.82 -14.49
CA ARG A 36 0.33 1.93 -15.65
C ARG A 36 1.33 0.78 -15.52
N TYR A 37 0.89 -0.43 -15.85
CA TYR A 37 1.62 -1.70 -15.79
C TYR A 37 2.07 -2.12 -14.37
N GLY A 38 1.57 -1.45 -13.34
CA GLY A 38 1.89 -1.74 -11.94
C GLY A 38 0.84 -2.65 -11.27
N ILE A 39 1.18 -3.14 -10.08
CA ILE A 39 0.28 -3.94 -9.24
C ILE A 39 -1.01 -3.16 -8.93
N GLY A 40 -0.89 -1.87 -8.62
CA GLY A 40 -2.02 -1.00 -8.32
C GLY A 40 -3.05 -0.91 -9.46
N GLU A 41 -2.61 -0.92 -10.72
CA GLU A 41 -3.53 -0.98 -11.88
C GLU A 41 -4.26 -2.31 -11.92
N GLY A 42 -3.54 -3.43 -11.74
CA GLY A 42 -4.15 -4.76 -11.69
C GLY A 42 -5.22 -4.87 -10.61
N ILE A 43 -4.97 -4.28 -9.44
CA ILE A 43 -5.94 -4.20 -8.33
C ILE A 43 -7.15 -3.34 -8.72
N ALA A 44 -6.93 -2.15 -9.31
CA ALA A 44 -8.01 -1.27 -9.75
C ALA A 44 -8.92 -1.95 -10.78
N ARG A 45 -8.34 -2.63 -11.77
CA ARG A 45 -9.07 -3.41 -12.77
C ARG A 45 -9.84 -4.57 -12.16
N ALA A 46 -9.28 -5.27 -11.17
CA ALA A 46 -9.95 -6.34 -10.46
C ALA A 46 -11.21 -5.84 -9.72
N PHE A 47 -11.09 -4.74 -8.96
CA PHE A 47 -12.26 -4.14 -8.28
C PHE A 47 -13.29 -3.60 -9.28
N ALA A 48 -12.85 -2.99 -10.38
CA ALA A 48 -13.73 -2.54 -11.45
C ALA A 48 -14.51 -3.70 -12.09
N HIS A 49 -13.84 -4.82 -12.39
CA HIS A 49 -14.49 -6.06 -12.84
C HIS A 49 -15.47 -6.62 -11.82
N GLY A 50 -15.16 -6.50 -10.52
CA GLY A 50 -16.04 -6.89 -9.43
C GLY A 50 -17.29 -6.01 -9.28
N GLY A 51 -17.37 -4.89 -10.02
CA GLY A 51 -18.50 -3.98 -9.98
C GLY A 51 -18.43 -2.94 -8.86
N ALA A 52 -17.23 -2.56 -8.41
CA ALA A 52 -17.05 -1.40 -7.55
C ALA A 52 -17.73 -0.17 -8.15
N SER A 53 -18.38 0.65 -7.32
CA SER A 53 -19.04 1.88 -7.80
C SER A 53 -18.02 2.98 -8.07
N THR A 54 -17.03 3.08 -7.18
CA THR A 54 -15.97 4.09 -7.23
C THR A 54 -14.62 3.47 -6.90
N VAL A 55 -13.61 3.78 -7.69
CA VAL A 55 -12.21 3.46 -7.39
C VAL A 55 -11.41 4.75 -7.31
N ILE A 56 -10.94 5.08 -6.11
CA ILE A 56 -10.04 6.20 -5.84
C ILE A 56 -8.62 5.72 -6.12
N VAL A 57 -8.03 6.33 -7.14
CA VAL A 57 -6.72 5.99 -7.68
C VAL A 57 -5.76 7.07 -7.18
N THR A 58 -4.75 6.71 -6.38
CA THR A 58 -3.79 7.71 -5.89
C THR A 58 -2.41 7.64 -6.51
N GLY A 59 -1.77 8.81 -6.63
CA GLY A 59 -0.41 8.95 -7.12
C GLY A 59 0.15 10.35 -6.85
N ARG A 60 1.46 10.52 -7.08
CA ARG A 60 2.18 11.81 -6.88
C ARG A 60 2.19 12.72 -8.11
N ASP A 61 2.07 12.11 -9.28
CA ASP A 61 2.26 12.76 -10.57
C ASP A 61 0.90 12.86 -11.29
N ASP A 62 0.40 14.08 -11.42
CA ASP A 62 -0.94 14.35 -11.98
C ASP A 62 -1.07 13.90 -13.43
N THR A 63 0.02 13.93 -14.20
CA THR A 63 0.03 13.49 -15.61
C THR A 63 -0.12 11.98 -15.68
N ARG A 64 0.69 11.24 -14.92
CA ARG A 64 0.63 9.76 -14.86
C ARG A 64 -0.71 9.29 -14.30
N LEU A 65 -1.23 10.00 -13.29
CA LEU A 65 -2.52 9.69 -12.68
C LEU A 65 -3.67 9.88 -13.67
N SER A 66 -3.66 10.97 -14.43
CA SER A 66 -4.65 11.24 -15.48
C SER A 66 -4.62 10.19 -16.59
N LEU A 67 -3.42 9.73 -16.99
CA LEU A 67 -3.27 8.69 -18.00
C LEU A 67 -3.88 7.35 -17.56
N ILE A 68 -3.61 6.90 -16.33
CA ILE A 68 -4.19 5.63 -15.85
C ILE A 68 -5.69 5.73 -15.62
N VAL A 69 -6.20 6.87 -15.11
CA VAL A 69 -7.65 7.08 -14.97
C VAL A 69 -8.35 7.07 -16.33
N LYS A 70 -7.75 7.65 -17.37
CA LYS A 70 -8.27 7.59 -18.74
C LYS A 70 -8.37 6.17 -19.27
N ASP A 71 -7.30 5.37 -19.11
CA ASP A 71 -7.29 3.96 -19.53
C ASP A 71 -8.38 3.17 -18.78
N LEU A 72 -8.43 3.30 -17.46
CA LEU A 72 -9.43 2.62 -16.61
C LEU A 72 -10.87 3.02 -16.95
N THR A 73 -11.12 4.31 -17.19
CA THR A 73 -12.48 4.81 -17.56
C THR A 73 -12.91 4.30 -18.93
N THR A 74 -11.96 4.17 -19.87
CA THR A 74 -12.22 3.61 -21.21
C THR A 74 -12.60 2.13 -21.12
N ASP A 75 -11.89 1.39 -20.28
CA ASP A 75 -12.09 -0.05 -20.12
C ASP A 75 -13.31 -0.41 -19.24
N TYR A 76 -13.66 0.46 -18.29
CA TYR A 76 -14.75 0.24 -17.32
C TYR A 76 -15.66 1.47 -17.17
N PRO A 77 -16.46 1.83 -18.19
CA PRO A 77 -17.26 3.06 -18.20
C PRO A 77 -18.37 3.10 -17.14
N SER A 78 -18.72 1.96 -16.53
CA SER A 78 -19.69 1.88 -15.44
C SER A 78 -19.11 2.17 -14.06
N VAL A 79 -17.79 2.31 -13.94
CA VAL A 79 -17.07 2.54 -12.67
C VAL A 79 -16.55 3.97 -12.64
N LYS A 80 -16.74 4.67 -11.52
CA LYS A 80 -16.20 6.02 -11.34
C LYS A 80 -14.75 5.93 -10.87
N PHE A 81 -13.81 6.38 -11.69
CA PHE A 81 -12.41 6.50 -11.27
C PHE A 81 -12.12 7.92 -10.80
N HIS A 82 -11.75 8.05 -9.53
CA HIS A 82 -11.43 9.34 -8.91
C HIS A 82 -9.91 9.46 -8.74
N PRO A 83 -9.22 10.31 -9.52
CA PRO A 83 -7.81 10.60 -9.29
C PRO A 83 -7.65 11.41 -8.00
N HIS A 84 -6.80 10.96 -7.09
CA HIS A 84 -6.46 11.68 -5.86
C HIS A 84 -4.95 11.82 -5.68
N LYS A 85 -4.46 13.04 -5.47
CA LYS A 85 -3.03 13.27 -5.28
C LYS A 85 -2.59 12.85 -3.87
N LEU A 86 -1.57 12.01 -3.77
CA LEU A 86 -1.02 11.54 -2.51
C LEU A 86 0.50 11.48 -2.57
N ASP A 87 1.16 12.23 -1.69
CA ASP A 87 2.61 12.16 -1.49
C ASP A 87 2.96 11.62 -0.10
N LEU A 88 3.43 10.38 -0.08
CA LEU A 88 3.85 9.66 1.12
C LEU A 88 5.28 10.00 1.55
N THR A 89 6.00 10.83 0.79
CA THR A 89 7.35 11.27 1.18
C THR A 89 7.34 12.40 2.20
N SER A 90 6.19 13.01 2.46
CA SER A 90 5.99 14.03 3.49
C SER A 90 4.78 13.68 4.36
N LEU A 91 4.98 13.63 5.67
CA LEU A 91 3.89 13.38 6.61
C LEU A 91 2.87 14.52 6.61
N GLU A 92 3.33 15.75 6.43
CA GLU A 92 2.46 16.93 6.29
C GLU A 92 1.60 16.83 5.02
N ALA A 93 2.20 16.53 3.86
CA ALA A 93 1.48 16.35 2.61
C ALA A 93 0.48 15.19 2.69
N THR A 94 0.85 14.11 3.39
CA THR A 94 -0.02 12.95 3.64
C THR A 94 -1.27 13.34 4.44
N ARG A 95 -1.12 14.11 5.54
CA ARG A 95 -2.27 14.60 6.33
C ARG A 95 -3.17 15.49 5.51
N ARG A 96 -2.58 16.43 4.75
CA ARG A 96 -3.32 17.34 3.89
C ARG A 96 -4.14 16.59 2.86
N SER A 97 -3.51 15.64 2.16
CA SER A 97 -4.17 14.78 1.18
C SER A 97 -5.31 13.95 1.80
N ALA A 98 -5.17 13.45 3.03
CA ALA A 98 -6.25 12.75 3.71
C ALA A 98 -7.43 13.68 4.01
N ASN A 99 -7.17 14.88 4.52
CA ASN A 99 -8.21 15.87 4.81
C ASN A 99 -8.94 16.34 3.55
N GLU A 100 -8.20 16.63 2.48
CA GLU A 100 -8.77 16.94 1.16
C GLU A 100 -9.71 15.82 0.71
N LEU A 101 -9.32 14.56 0.90
CA LEU A 101 -10.17 13.42 0.54
C LEU A 101 -11.48 13.37 1.34
N LEU A 102 -11.44 13.70 2.63
CA LEU A 102 -12.60 13.71 3.51
C LEU A 102 -13.59 14.86 3.20
N GLU A 103 -13.13 15.92 2.54
CA GLU A 103 -13.97 17.06 2.14
C GLU A 103 -14.72 16.82 0.82
N TYR A 104 -14.42 15.75 0.08
CA TYR A 104 -15.15 15.44 -1.15
C TYR A 104 -16.52 14.80 -0.85
N ASP A 105 -17.59 15.54 -1.14
CA ASP A 105 -18.97 15.04 -1.09
C ASP A 105 -19.20 13.79 -1.98
N THR A 106 -18.35 13.59 -3.00
CA THR A 106 -18.42 12.43 -3.91
C THR A 106 -17.84 11.15 -3.30
N VAL A 107 -17.18 11.23 -2.13
CA VAL A 107 -16.58 10.10 -1.40
C VAL A 107 -17.18 10.05 0.01
N PRO A 108 -18.48 9.72 0.16
CA PRO A 108 -19.13 9.73 1.47
C PRO A 108 -18.55 8.68 2.42
N GLN A 109 -18.07 7.55 1.90
CA GLN A 109 -17.48 6.47 2.66
C GLN A 109 -16.46 5.70 1.82
N ILE A 110 -15.55 4.98 2.49
CA ILE A 110 -14.56 4.11 1.86
C ILE A 110 -14.71 2.71 2.45
N ASP A 111 -15.01 1.73 1.61
CA ASP A 111 -15.19 0.34 2.03
C ASP A 111 -13.86 -0.43 2.07
N PHE A 112 -12.97 -0.13 1.11
CA PHE A 112 -11.67 -0.78 1.01
C PHE A 112 -10.56 0.26 0.91
N VAL A 113 -9.51 0.11 1.70
CA VAL A 113 -8.25 0.84 1.52
C VAL A 113 -7.13 -0.15 1.24
N VAL A 114 -6.50 -0.05 0.08
CA VAL A 114 -5.37 -0.89 -0.30
C VAL A 114 -4.08 -0.07 -0.25
N THR A 115 -3.25 -0.30 0.77
CA THR A 115 -1.94 0.37 0.91
C THR A 115 -0.92 -0.35 0.03
N ASN A 116 -0.96 -0.04 -1.26
CA ASN A 116 -0.15 -0.64 -2.32
C ASN A 116 1.15 0.12 -2.64
N ALA A 117 1.25 1.42 -2.33
CA ALA A 117 2.42 2.19 -2.76
C ALA A 117 3.70 1.67 -2.06
N GLY A 118 4.85 1.87 -2.69
CA GLY A 118 6.14 1.49 -2.12
C GLY A 118 6.90 0.47 -2.95
N GLY A 119 8.03 0.04 -2.41
CA GLY A 119 9.02 -0.78 -3.10
C GLY A 119 10.39 -0.68 -2.43
N ALA A 120 11.36 -1.41 -3.00
CA ALA A 120 12.75 -1.29 -2.63
C ALA A 120 13.39 -0.14 -3.41
N PHE A 121 13.88 0.87 -2.70
CA PHE A 121 14.53 2.04 -3.30
C PHE A 121 16.04 1.86 -3.24
N LEU A 122 16.58 1.22 -4.28
CA LEU A 122 18.01 0.91 -4.36
C LEU A 122 18.83 2.21 -4.49
N GLY A 123 19.82 2.37 -3.61
CA GLY A 123 20.66 3.57 -3.58
C GLY A 123 21.18 3.87 -2.17
N PRO A 124 21.91 4.99 -2.01
CA PRO A 124 22.36 5.43 -0.70
C PRO A 124 21.18 5.89 0.17
N ARG A 125 21.38 5.93 1.49
CA ARG A 125 20.43 6.49 2.44
C ARG A 125 20.08 7.92 2.06
N GLN A 126 18.79 8.23 2.03
CA GLN A 126 18.28 9.58 1.84
C GLN A 126 17.27 9.89 2.94
N LEU A 127 17.14 11.18 3.26
CA LEU A 127 16.16 11.65 4.23
C LEU A 127 15.01 12.37 3.52
N THR A 128 13.80 12.17 4.03
CA THR A 128 12.64 13.00 3.70
C THR A 128 12.77 14.38 4.35
N PRO A 129 11.92 15.36 3.96
CA PRO A 129 11.83 16.64 4.66
C PRO A 129 11.52 16.51 6.16
N ASP A 130 10.88 15.42 6.58
CA ASP A 130 10.57 15.11 7.98
C ASP A 130 11.76 14.48 8.74
N GLY A 131 12.94 14.35 8.11
CA GLY A 131 14.12 13.75 8.73
C GLY A 131 14.10 12.22 8.82
N LEU A 132 13.23 11.56 8.06
CA LEU A 132 13.06 10.11 8.07
C LEU A 132 13.78 9.46 6.88
N GLU A 133 14.31 8.26 7.07
CA GLU A 133 14.82 7.42 5.98
C GLU A 133 13.75 7.31 4.89
N SER A 134 14.11 7.64 3.66
CA SER A 134 13.15 7.95 2.58
C SER A 134 12.18 6.83 2.27
N SER A 135 12.57 5.57 2.45
CA SER A 135 11.71 4.42 2.19
C SER A 135 10.67 4.19 3.31
N PHE A 136 10.95 4.62 4.54
CA PHE A 136 10.11 4.34 5.71
C PHE A 136 8.72 5.03 5.65
N PRO A 137 8.61 6.34 5.36
CA PRO A 137 7.31 6.98 5.12
C PRO A 137 6.55 6.39 3.94
N ILE A 138 7.24 6.14 2.82
CA ILE A 138 6.61 5.63 1.59
C ILE A 138 6.04 4.22 1.80
N ASN A 139 6.80 3.33 2.41
CA ASN A 139 6.39 1.94 2.56
C ASN A 139 5.46 1.70 3.76
N HIS A 140 5.57 2.52 4.81
CA HIS A 140 4.89 2.26 6.08
C HIS A 140 4.28 3.51 6.73
N LEU A 141 5.10 4.43 7.27
CA LEU A 141 4.60 5.45 8.20
C LEU A 141 3.58 6.42 7.56
N GLY A 142 3.80 6.78 6.29
CA GLY A 142 2.85 7.57 5.52
C GLY A 142 1.53 6.82 5.28
N HIS A 143 1.55 5.52 5.00
CA HIS A 143 0.33 4.72 4.89
C HIS A 143 -0.42 4.63 6.20
N PHE A 144 0.29 4.35 7.30
CA PHE A 144 -0.30 4.31 8.64
C PHE A 144 -1.00 5.63 8.95
N LEU A 145 -0.31 6.75 8.70
CA LEU A 145 -0.86 8.08 8.91
C LEU A 145 -2.07 8.36 8.00
N PHE A 146 -1.98 8.04 6.71
CA PHE A 146 -3.06 8.25 5.76
C PHE A 146 -4.31 7.47 6.17
N VAL A 147 -4.18 6.17 6.46
CA VAL A 147 -5.28 5.31 6.91
C VAL A 147 -5.87 5.80 8.24
N ALA A 148 -5.03 6.21 9.20
CA ALA A 148 -5.48 6.72 10.49
C ALA A 148 -6.39 7.95 10.34
N ASN A 149 -6.08 8.85 9.41
CA ASN A 149 -6.92 10.01 9.13
C ASN A 149 -8.21 9.63 8.37
N LEU A 150 -8.22 8.54 7.60
CA LEU A 150 -9.40 8.03 6.90
C LEU A 150 -10.30 7.10 7.74
N LEU A 151 -9.97 6.86 9.02
CA LEU A 151 -10.81 6.04 9.91
C LEU A 151 -12.27 6.51 10.01
N PRO A 152 -12.61 7.81 9.97
CA PRO A 152 -14.01 8.24 10.00
C PRO A 152 -14.85 7.67 8.85
N THR A 153 -14.34 7.69 7.61
CA THR A 153 -15.07 7.18 6.43
C THR A 153 -15.11 5.65 6.40
N LEU A 154 -14.04 4.99 6.85
CA LEU A 154 -14.02 3.53 7.06
C LEU A 154 -15.05 3.10 8.11
N ARG A 155 -15.14 3.81 9.24
CA ARG A 155 -16.12 3.52 10.30
C ARG A 155 -17.55 3.75 9.84
N LEU A 156 -17.78 4.74 8.97
CA LEU A 156 -19.09 4.96 8.38
C LEU A 156 -19.51 3.78 7.49
N ALA A 157 -18.62 3.30 6.61
CA ALA A 157 -18.87 2.11 5.80
C ALA A 157 -19.08 0.84 6.66
N ALA A 158 -18.33 0.72 7.76
CA ALA A 158 -18.44 -0.42 8.67
C ALA A 158 -19.75 -0.45 9.48
N LYS A 159 -20.39 0.70 9.69
CA LYS A 159 -21.59 0.81 10.54
C LYS A 159 -22.77 0.02 10.00
N ASP A 160 -22.95 0.03 8.68
CA ASP A 160 -24.10 -0.58 8.00
C ASP A 160 -23.73 -1.90 7.29
N SER A 161 -22.51 -2.40 7.50
CA SER A 161 -22.00 -3.60 6.84
C SER A 161 -21.72 -4.75 7.83
N VAL A 162 -21.70 -5.98 7.32
CA VAL A 162 -21.39 -7.15 8.14
C VAL A 162 -19.90 -7.16 8.51
N PRO A 163 -19.51 -7.77 9.65
CA PRO A 163 -18.11 -7.85 10.06
C PRO A 163 -17.22 -8.40 8.94
N GLY A 164 -16.15 -7.66 8.64
CA GLY A 164 -15.19 -8.01 7.60
C GLY A 164 -15.59 -7.60 6.17
N ASP A 165 -16.66 -6.82 5.97
CA ASP A 165 -17.01 -6.27 4.66
C ASP A 165 -16.24 -4.98 4.34
N THR A 166 -15.94 -4.15 5.35
CA THR A 166 -15.00 -3.03 5.27
C THR A 166 -13.58 -3.51 5.64
N ARG A 167 -12.57 -3.18 4.84
CA ARG A 167 -11.19 -3.68 5.05
C ARG A 167 -10.10 -2.66 4.75
N VAL A 168 -9.06 -2.66 5.57
CA VAL A 168 -7.74 -2.13 5.21
C VAL A 168 -6.86 -3.31 4.78
N ILE A 169 -6.35 -3.26 3.56
CA ILE A 169 -5.57 -4.32 2.93
C ILE A 169 -4.14 -3.80 2.75
N VAL A 170 -3.21 -4.36 3.51
CA VAL A 170 -1.81 -3.94 3.47
C VAL A 170 -1.02 -4.81 2.50
N ILE A 171 -0.55 -4.24 1.40
CA ILE A 171 0.33 -4.96 0.48
C ILE A 171 1.70 -5.13 1.14
N ASN A 172 2.14 -6.39 1.24
CA ASN A 172 3.38 -6.75 1.88
C ASN A 172 4.32 -7.52 0.93
N SER A 173 5.47 -7.94 1.45
CA SER A 173 6.46 -8.72 0.72
C SER A 173 7.14 -9.71 1.64
N THR A 174 7.57 -10.86 1.11
CA THR A 174 8.43 -11.83 1.78
C THR A 174 9.74 -11.23 2.31
N ALA A 175 10.10 -10.02 1.85
CA ALA A 175 11.19 -9.23 2.42
C ALA A 175 11.05 -8.98 3.93
N LEU A 176 9.86 -9.15 4.54
CA LEU A 176 9.73 -9.10 6.00
C LEU A 176 10.68 -10.07 6.73
N HIS A 177 11.11 -11.15 6.07
CA HIS A 177 12.04 -12.13 6.65
C HIS A 177 13.51 -11.66 6.62
N ILE A 178 13.79 -10.52 5.98
CA ILE A 178 15.15 -9.95 5.87
C ILE A 178 15.52 -9.16 7.13
N SER A 179 14.57 -8.44 7.74
CA SER A 179 14.88 -7.61 8.90
C SER A 179 13.68 -7.51 9.84
N PRO A 180 13.87 -7.71 11.15
CA PRO A 180 12.95 -7.21 12.16
C PRO A 180 12.76 -5.68 12.03
N PHE A 181 11.80 -5.15 12.78
CA PHE A 181 11.76 -3.70 12.97
C PHE A 181 12.84 -3.28 13.96
N ARG A 182 13.75 -2.40 13.54
CA ARG A 182 14.90 -1.98 14.36
C ARG A 182 14.47 -0.78 15.21
N PHE A 183 13.83 -0.97 16.36
CA PHE A 183 13.42 0.16 17.20
C PHE A 183 14.60 1.01 17.66
N ALA A 184 15.78 0.41 17.87
CA ALA A 184 16.98 1.13 18.25
C ALA A 184 17.56 2.02 17.14
N ASP A 185 17.30 1.70 15.88
CA ASP A 185 17.90 2.38 14.71
C ASP A 185 16.96 2.44 13.50
N TYR A 186 15.67 2.73 13.73
CA TYR A 186 14.64 2.65 12.68
C TYR A 186 14.94 3.59 11.50
N ASN A 187 15.70 4.65 11.77
CA ASN A 187 16.05 5.67 10.81
C ASN A 187 17.42 5.45 10.15
N PHE A 188 18.16 4.40 10.53
CA PHE A 188 19.52 4.12 10.07
C PHE A 188 20.49 5.28 10.36
N ASP A 189 20.44 5.81 11.58
CA ASP A 189 21.34 6.87 12.07
C ASP A 189 22.68 6.32 12.58
N GLY A 190 22.85 4.99 12.59
CA GLY A 190 24.06 4.32 13.04
C GLY A 190 24.05 3.98 14.52
N ASN A 191 22.86 3.92 15.13
CA ASN A 191 22.72 3.46 16.50
C ASN A 191 23.05 1.96 16.62
N VAL A 192 23.51 1.55 17.80
CA VAL A 192 23.77 0.14 18.08
C VAL A 192 22.45 -0.63 18.04
N VAL A 193 22.42 -1.68 17.23
CA VAL A 193 21.23 -2.51 17.07
C VAL A 193 21.36 -3.80 17.88
N PRO A 194 20.42 -4.04 18.80
CA PRO A 194 20.36 -5.28 19.57
C PRO A 194 20.29 -6.54 18.69
N GLU A 195 20.73 -7.67 19.25
CA GLU A 195 20.75 -8.95 18.54
C GLU A 195 19.36 -9.39 18.05
N ASP A 196 18.30 -9.12 18.81
CA ASP A 196 16.92 -9.43 18.48
C ASP A 196 16.31 -8.52 17.40
N GLU A 197 16.98 -7.41 17.07
CA GLU A 197 16.65 -6.53 15.95
C GLU A 197 17.59 -6.73 14.74
N ALA A 198 18.57 -7.63 14.85
CA ALA A 198 19.56 -7.84 13.80
C ALA A 198 18.92 -8.41 12.51
N PRO A 199 19.36 -7.95 11.33
CA PRO A 199 18.86 -8.43 10.06
C PRO A 199 19.32 -9.86 9.78
N ASN A 200 18.51 -10.60 9.03
CA ASN A 200 18.88 -11.88 8.44
C ASN A 200 19.45 -11.68 7.04
N TRP A 201 20.76 -11.82 6.90
CA TRP A 201 21.46 -11.68 5.62
C TRP A 201 21.38 -12.92 4.71
N ALA A 202 20.95 -14.07 5.21
CA ALA A 202 20.92 -15.30 4.42
C ALA A 202 20.02 -15.20 3.17
N PRO A 203 18.77 -14.69 3.26
CA PRO A 203 17.93 -14.48 2.08
C PRO A 203 18.53 -13.50 1.08
N ILE A 204 19.19 -12.44 1.55
CA ILE A 204 19.85 -11.47 0.67
C ILE A 204 20.98 -12.14 -0.11
N LYS A 205 21.82 -12.92 0.59
CA LYS A 205 22.94 -13.64 -0.03
C LYS A 205 22.48 -14.68 -1.04
N GLU A 206 21.42 -15.40 -0.74
CA GLU A 206 20.87 -16.42 -1.62
C GLU A 206 20.25 -15.82 -2.90
N ILE A 207 19.47 -14.74 -2.75
CA ILE A 207 18.71 -14.14 -3.86
C ILE A 207 19.58 -13.20 -4.70
N PHE A 208 20.44 -12.40 -4.07
CA PHE A 208 21.17 -11.32 -4.71
C PHE A 208 22.70 -11.50 -4.74
N GLY A 209 23.23 -12.53 -4.06
CA GLY A 209 24.65 -12.88 -4.12
C GLY A 209 25.59 -12.03 -3.28
N PHE A 210 25.08 -11.08 -2.48
CA PHE A 210 25.90 -10.28 -1.56
C PHE A 210 25.50 -10.49 -0.11
N GLY A 211 26.47 -10.35 0.79
CA GLY A 211 26.30 -10.61 2.22
C GLY A 211 26.30 -9.32 3.06
N GLU A 212 26.49 -9.53 4.35
CA GLU A 212 26.65 -8.47 5.34
C GLU A 212 27.76 -7.49 4.94
N HIS A 213 27.47 -6.20 5.11
CA HIS A 213 28.39 -5.11 4.84
C HIS A 213 28.14 -3.95 5.78
N GLU A 214 29.15 -3.09 5.94
CA GLU A 214 29.01 -1.85 6.70
C GLU A 214 28.13 -0.82 5.96
N GLY A 215 27.46 0.02 6.74
CA GLY A 215 26.65 1.13 6.23
C GLY A 215 25.22 0.77 5.87
N TYR A 216 24.56 1.66 5.14
CA TYR A 216 23.14 1.54 4.80
C TYR A 216 22.88 0.42 3.80
N SER A 217 21.88 -0.43 4.08
CA SER A 217 21.36 -1.43 3.16
C SER A 217 19.90 -1.15 2.84
N ALA A 218 19.62 -0.84 1.57
CA ALA A 218 18.25 -0.62 1.09
C ALA A 218 17.36 -1.86 1.25
N TRP A 219 17.93 -3.07 1.24
CA TRP A 219 17.18 -4.31 1.45
C TRP A 219 16.83 -4.53 2.90
N ILE A 220 17.70 -4.14 3.84
CA ILE A 220 17.37 -4.15 5.27
C ILE A 220 16.28 -3.11 5.55
N ALA A 221 16.42 -1.88 5.04
CA ALA A 221 15.39 -0.85 5.17
C ALA A 221 14.04 -1.30 4.60
N TYR A 222 14.05 -1.88 3.40
CA TYR A 222 12.86 -2.45 2.80
C TYR A 222 12.26 -3.58 3.65
N GLY A 223 13.07 -4.52 4.13
CA GLY A 223 12.62 -5.62 5.00
C GLY A 223 12.00 -5.12 6.30
N GLN A 224 12.65 -4.17 6.97
CA GLN A 224 12.14 -3.50 8.17
C GLN A 224 10.76 -2.89 7.92
N ASN A 225 10.59 -2.17 6.81
CA ASN A 225 9.30 -1.55 6.48
C ASN A 225 8.19 -2.58 6.26
N LYS A 226 8.53 -3.75 5.68
CA LYS A 226 7.59 -4.86 5.47
C LYS A 226 7.28 -5.62 6.75
N THR A 227 8.21 -5.64 7.71
CA THR A 227 7.93 -6.07 9.09
C THR A 227 7.00 -5.10 9.81
N ALA A 228 7.24 -3.79 9.71
CA ALA A 228 6.36 -2.76 10.28
C ALA A 228 4.92 -2.88 9.78
N ASN A 229 4.73 -3.18 8.49
CA ASN A 229 3.41 -3.42 7.90
C ASN A 229 2.64 -4.56 8.58
N VAL A 230 3.31 -5.64 9.02
CA VAL A 230 2.65 -6.74 9.74
C VAL A 230 2.29 -6.32 11.16
N LEU A 231 3.21 -5.65 11.86
CA LEU A 231 2.99 -5.21 13.24
C LEU A 231 1.78 -4.27 13.37
N CYS A 232 1.54 -3.41 12.38
CA CYS A 232 0.39 -2.51 12.39
C CYS A 232 -0.91 -3.09 11.82
N ALA A 233 -0.89 -4.30 11.23
CA ALA A 233 -2.08 -4.91 10.65
C ALA A 233 -2.94 -5.70 11.68
N VAL A 234 -2.46 -5.88 12.91
CA VAL A 234 -3.02 -6.83 13.91
C VAL A 234 -3.82 -6.13 15.02
N ASN A 235 -4.16 -4.85 14.89
CA ASN A 235 -4.87 -4.09 15.95
C ASN A 235 -6.34 -3.81 15.66
#